data_AF-A0A7K8GG88-F1
#
_entry.id   AF-A0A7K8GG88-F1
#
_cell.length_a   1.000
_cell.length_b   1.000
_cell.length_c   1.000
_cell.angle_alpha   90.00
_cell.angle_beta   90.00
_cell.angle_gamma   90.00
#
_symmetry.space_group_name_H-M   'P 1'
#
loop_
_entity.id
_entity.type
_entity.pdbx_description
1 polymer ?
#
loop_
_entity_poly.entity_id
_entity_poly.type
_entity_poly.pdbx_seq_one_letter_code
_entity_poly.pdbx_strand_id
1 'polypeptide(L)'
;LVRLGAQIASGMRFLARLNFVHRDLATRNCLVGDGFTVKVADFGMSRHLYAADYYRVRGRALLPIRWMAWECILMGTFSPASDAWAFGVTLWEVLT
;
A
#
# COMPACT_ATOMS: atom_id res chain seq x y z
N LEU A 1 9.99 13.61 6.80
CA LEU A 1 9.85 12.18 6.47
C LEU A 1 9.13 11.39 7.57
N VAL A 2 9.61 11.38 8.82
CA VAL A 2 8.92 10.70 9.96
C VAL A 2 7.44 11.10 10.08
N ARG A 3 7.13 12.40 9.93
CA ARG A 3 5.75 12.91 9.94
C ARG A 3 4.86 12.35 8.82
N LEU A 4 5.42 12.03 7.65
CA LEU A 4 4.66 11.43 6.54
C LEU A 4 4.32 9.98 6.87
N GLY A 5 5.32 9.19 7.29
CA GLY A 5 5.12 7.81 7.72
C GLY A 5 4.12 7.68 8.89
N ALA A 6 4.18 8.59 9.86
CA ALA A 6 3.23 8.61 10.98
C ALA A 6 1.78 8.87 10.54
N GLN A 7 1.57 9.74 9.55
CA GLN A 7 0.23 10.00 8.99
C GLN A 7 -0.31 8.78 8.24
N ILE A 8 0.52 8.11 7.43
CA ILE A 8 0.16 6.86 6.74
C ILE A 8 -0.21 5.78 7.76
N ALA A 9 0.63 5.57 8.79
CA ALA A 9 0.35 4.62 9.87
C ALA A 9 -0.96 4.92 10.60
N SER A 10 -1.26 6.20 10.85
CA SER A 10 -2.53 6.62 11.46
C SER A 10 -3.73 6.30 10.56
N GLY A 11 -3.62 6.51 9.25
CA GLY A 11 -4.65 6.12 8.27
C GLY A 11 -4.88 4.60 8.25
N MET A 12 -3.81 3.81 8.20
CA MET A 12 -3.89 2.36 8.21
C MET A 12 -4.45 1.81 9.53
N ARG A 13 -4.11 2.43 10.67
CA ARG A 13 -4.72 2.08 11.96
C ARG A 13 -6.23 2.30 11.97
N PHE A 14 -6.70 3.37 11.32
CA PHE A 14 -8.13 3.62 11.16
C PHE A 14 -8.81 2.54 10.32
N LEU A 15 -8.24 2.16 9.17
CA LEU A 15 -8.76 1.08 8.32
C LEU A 15 -8.80 -0.26 9.05
N ALA A 16 -7.72 -0.62 9.76
CA ALA A 16 -7.65 -1.85 10.53
C ALA A 16 -8.75 -1.95 11.60
N ARG A 17 -9.09 -0.84 12.27
CA ARG A 17 -10.19 -0.79 13.26
C ARG A 17 -11.57 -1.04 12.63
N LEU A 18 -11.73 -0.77 11.34
CA LEU A 18 -12.95 -1.04 10.58
C LEU A 18 -12.94 -2.45 9.96
N ASN A 19 -11.95 -3.30 10.28
CA ASN A 19 -11.71 -4.58 9.61
C ASN A 19 -11.56 -4.44 8.08
N PHE A 20 -11.05 -3.29 7.63
CA PHE A 20 -10.80 -3.01 6.23
C PHE A 20 -9.32 -3.27 5.91
N VAL A 21 -9.06 -4.10 4.89
CA VAL A 21 -7.72 -4.43 4.40
C VAL A 21 -7.49 -3.72 3.07
N HIS A 22 -6.44 -2.91 2.98
CA HIS A 22 -6.14 -2.08 1.81
C HIS A 22 -5.58 -2.88 0.64
N ARG A 23 -4.70 -3.86 0.89
CA ARG A 23 -4.13 -4.79 -0.13
C ARG A 23 -3.18 -4.20 -1.17
N ASP A 24 -3.06 -2.88 -1.27
CA ASP A 24 -2.19 -2.17 -2.23
C ASP A 24 -1.60 -0.90 -1.62
N LEU A 25 -1.17 -0.96 -0.36
CA LEU A 25 -0.51 0.18 0.28
C LEU A 25 0.90 0.38 -0.32
N ALA A 26 1.15 1.57 -0.86
CA ALA A 26 2.41 2.04 -1.42
C ALA A 26 2.41 3.57 -1.50
N THR A 27 3.55 4.20 -1.74
CA THR A 27 3.60 5.68 -1.88
C THR A 27 2.76 6.19 -3.05
N ARG A 28 2.67 5.44 -4.17
CA ARG A 28 1.78 5.74 -5.31
C ARG A 28 0.29 5.85 -4.94
N ASN A 29 -0.09 5.27 -3.82
CA ASN A 29 -1.44 5.25 -3.25
C ASN A 29 -1.58 6.20 -2.04
N CYS A 30 -0.62 7.10 -1.84
CA CYS A 30 -0.70 8.16 -0.85
C CYS A 30 -0.82 9.53 -1.56
N LEU A 31 -1.82 10.31 -1.19
CA LEU A 31 -1.99 11.68 -1.68
C LEU A 31 -1.39 12.66 -0.69
N VAL A 32 -0.65 13.64 -1.20
CA VAL A 32 -0.09 14.74 -0.42
C VAL A 32 -0.83 16.02 -0.78
N GLY A 33 -1.44 16.65 0.23
CA GLY A 33 -2.08 17.96 0.11
C GLY A 33 -1.32 19.05 0.86
N ASP A 34 -1.98 20.18 1.05
CA ASP A 34 -1.41 21.35 1.72
C ASP A 34 -0.89 21.02 3.13
N GLY A 35 0.20 21.69 3.52
CA GLY A 35 0.83 21.49 4.81
C GLY A 35 1.47 20.10 5.01
N PHE A 36 1.79 19.39 3.92
CA PHE A 36 2.29 18.02 3.93
C PHE A 36 1.32 17.03 4.61
N THR A 37 0.03 17.27 4.42
CA THR A 37 -1.03 16.37 4.88
C THR A 37 -1.09 15.15 3.97
N VAL A 38 -0.97 13.94 4.53
CA VAL A 38 -1.01 12.70 3.76
C VAL A 38 -2.35 11.99 3.96
N LYS A 39 -2.96 11.52 2.86
CA LYS A 39 -4.14 10.67 2.90
C LYS A 39 -3.89 9.39 2.12
N VAL A 40 -4.22 8.26 2.73
CA VAL A 40 -4.19 6.94 2.08
C VAL A 40 -5.38 6.84 1.12
N ALA A 41 -5.14 6.34 -0.10
CA ALA A 41 -6.11 6.23 -1.17
C ALA A 41 -5.89 4.96 -2.01
N ASP A 42 -6.82 4.62 -2.90
CA ASP A 42 -6.75 3.43 -3.75
C ASP A 42 -6.93 3.81 -5.23
N PHE A 43 -5.90 4.42 -5.83
CA PHE A 43 -5.91 4.84 -7.23
C PHE A 43 -4.85 4.12 -8.09
N GLY A 44 -4.01 3.28 -7.49
CA GLY A 44 -2.75 2.79 -8.06
C GLY A 44 -2.93 1.99 -9.35
N MET A 45 -4.03 1.24 -9.45
CA MET A 45 -4.36 0.45 -10.63
C MET A 45 -4.90 1.26 -11.81
N SER A 46 -5.24 2.55 -11.62
CA SER A 46 -5.86 3.38 -12.67
C SER A 46 -4.85 4.14 -13.54
N ARG A 47 -3.56 4.15 -13.19
CA ARG A 47 -2.55 4.99 -13.85
C ARG A 47 -1.46 4.14 -14.52
N HIS A 48 -1.30 4.30 -15.83
CA HIS A 48 -0.25 3.65 -16.63
C HIS A 48 1.18 3.92 -16.12
N LEU A 49 1.39 5.05 -15.43
CA LEU A 49 2.69 5.43 -14.85
C LEU A 49 3.28 4.36 -13.92
N TYR A 50 2.43 3.62 -13.20
CA TYR A 50 2.85 2.61 -12.22
C TYR A 50 2.74 1.17 -12.74
N ALA A 51 2.56 0.97 -14.04
CA ALA A 51 2.34 -0.37 -14.60
C ALA A 51 3.48 -1.37 -14.29
N ALA A 52 4.72 -0.88 -14.14
CA ALA A 52 5.89 -1.70 -13.80
C ALA A 52 5.91 -2.22 -12.35
N ASP A 53 5.12 -1.60 -11.46
CA ASP A 53 5.01 -2.02 -10.05
C ASP A 53 4.10 -3.25 -9.89
N TYR A 54 3.30 -3.54 -10.92
CA TYR A 54 2.33 -4.62 -10.90
C TYR A 54 2.79 -5.80 -11.75
N TYR A 55 2.80 -6.98 -11.15
CA TYR A 55 2.98 -8.22 -11.87
C TYR A 55 1.65 -8.70 -12.46
N ARG A 56 1.69 -9.10 -13.73
CA ARG A 56 0.53 -9.64 -14.44
C ARG A 56 0.57 -11.16 -14.46
N VAL A 57 -0.25 -11.79 -13.63
CA VAL A 57 -0.48 -13.24 -13.72
C VAL A 57 -1.51 -13.49 -14.82
N ARG A 58 -1.21 -14.39 -15.78
CA ARG A 58 -2.19 -14.80 -16.81
C ARG A 58 -3.47 -15.31 -16.14
N GLY A 59 -4.60 -14.69 -16.47
CA GLY A 59 -5.92 -15.05 -15.92
C GLY A 59 -6.23 -14.55 -14.50
N ARG A 60 -5.37 -13.72 -13.87
CA ARG A 60 -5.68 -13.05 -12.60
C ARG A 60 -5.51 -11.54 -12.69
N ALA A 61 -5.94 -10.85 -11.63
CA ALA A 61 -5.75 -9.42 -11.42
C ALA A 61 -4.26 -9.04 -11.35
N LEU A 62 -3.98 -7.76 -11.57
CA LEU A 62 -2.66 -7.15 -11.37
C LEU A 62 -2.29 -7.18 -9.88
N LEU A 63 -1.07 -7.60 -9.56
CA LEU A 63 -0.61 -7.77 -8.18
C LEU A 63 0.63 -6.93 -7.88
N PRO A 64 0.65 -6.10 -6.82
CA PRO A 64 1.78 -5.27 -6.43
C PRO A 64 2.83 -6.09 -5.65
N ILE A 65 3.41 -7.12 -6.28
CA ILE A 65 4.19 -8.18 -5.62
C ILE A 65 5.36 -7.69 -4.77
N ARG A 66 5.92 -6.51 -5.07
CA ARG A 66 7.04 -5.91 -4.32
C ARG A 66 6.62 -5.37 -2.95
N TRP A 67 5.32 -5.09 -2.75
CA TRP A 67 4.73 -4.62 -1.48
C TRP A 67 3.97 -5.72 -0.74
N MET A 68 3.78 -6.89 -1.36
CA MET A 68 2.98 -7.97 -0.79
C MET A 68 3.77 -8.78 0.25
N ALA A 69 3.09 -9.14 1.33
CA ALA A 69 3.59 -10.14 2.26
C ALA A 69 3.66 -11.53 1.60
N TRP A 70 4.51 -12.40 2.11
CA TRP A 70 4.75 -13.72 1.52
C TRP A 70 3.48 -14.59 1.49
N GLU A 71 2.63 -14.50 2.52
CA GLU A 71 1.35 -15.19 2.60
C GLU A 71 0.33 -14.66 1.57
N CYS A 72 0.40 -13.37 1.21
CA CYS A 72 -0.41 -12.83 0.12
C CYS A 72 0.02 -13.42 -1.23
N ILE A 73 1.31 -13.60 -1.44
CA ILE A 73 1.87 -14.11 -2.70
C ILE A 73 1.57 -15.60 -2.85
N LEU A 74 1.86 -16.40 -1.82
CA LEU A 74 1.77 -17.86 -1.89
C LEU A 74 0.35 -18.38 -1.65
N MET A 75 -0.40 -17.74 -0.75
CA MET A 75 -1.70 -18.24 -0.28
C MET A 75 -2.86 -17.32 -0.67
N GLY A 76 -2.60 -16.13 -1.23
CA GLY A 76 -3.65 -15.16 -1.53
C GLY A 76 -4.37 -14.62 -0.29
N THR A 77 -3.76 -14.75 0.89
CA THR A 77 -4.37 -14.33 2.16
C THR A 77 -4.02 -12.87 2.44
N PHE A 78 -5.03 -12.02 2.60
CA PHE A 78 -4.87 -10.60 2.92
C PHE A 78 -5.44 -10.30 4.30
N SER A 79 -4.70 -9.57 5.12
CA SER A 79 -5.06 -9.23 6.49
C SER A 79 -4.49 -7.87 6.91
N PRO A 80 -4.89 -7.31 8.06
CA PRO A 80 -4.22 -6.13 8.62
C PRO A 80 -2.71 -6.35 8.85
N ALA A 81 -2.26 -7.59 9.07
CA ALA A 81 -0.84 -7.91 9.22
C ALA A 81 -0.08 -7.80 7.88
N SER A 82 -0.70 -8.22 6.77
CA SER A 82 -0.09 -8.02 5.45
C SER A 82 -0.07 -6.54 5.03
N ASP A 83 -1.04 -5.75 5.47
CA ASP A 83 -1.00 -4.29 5.30
C ASP A 83 0.13 -3.66 6.12
N ALA A 84 0.46 -4.22 7.29
CA ALA A 84 1.62 -3.77 8.08
C ALA A 84 2.95 -4.11 7.39
N TRP A 85 3.03 -5.24 6.68
CA TRP A 85 4.17 -5.55 5.79
C TRP A 85 4.31 -4.50 4.68
N ALA A 86 3.22 -4.23 3.96
CA ALA A 86 3.20 -3.23 2.90
C ALA A 86 3.55 -1.83 3.42
N PHE A 87 3.15 -1.49 4.65
CA PHE A 87 3.56 -0.26 5.33
C PHE A 87 5.08 -0.21 5.53
N GLY A 88 5.74 -1.33 5.86
CA GLY A 88 7.20 -1.40 5.95
C GLY A 88 7.88 -1.03 4.64
N VAL A 89 7.40 -1.58 3.51
CA VAL A 89 7.89 -1.23 2.17
C VAL A 89 7.59 0.23 1.83
N THR A 90 6.40 0.72 2.19
CA THR A 90 6.02 2.14 1.99
C THR A 90 6.90 3.09 2.79
N LEU A 91 7.28 2.71 4.01
CA LEU A 91 8.19 3.49 4.83
C LEU A 91 9.61 3.47 4.23
N TRP A 92 10.04 2.36 3.65
CA TRP A 92 11.30 2.30 2.90
C TRP A 92 11.28 3.27 1.72
N GLU A 93 10.22 3.28 0.89
CA GLU A 93 10.06 4.25 -0.21
C GLU A 93 10.11 5.71 0.27
N VAL A 94 9.53 6.03 1.44
CA VAL A 94 9.56 7.39 2.01
C VAL A 94 10.96 7.81 2.45
N LEU A 95 11.86 6.87 2.71
CA LEU A 95 13.20 7.11 3.24
C LEU A 95 14.31 7.09 2.16
N THR A 96 14.01 6.63 0.94
CA THR A 96 14.94 6.54 -0.20
C THR A 96 14.57 7.50 -1.32
#